data_AF-A0A536FLE4-F1
#
_entry.id   AF-A0A536FLE4-F1
#
_cell.length_a   1.000
_cell.length_b   1.000
_cell.length_c   1.000
_cell.angle_alpha   90.00
_cell.angle_beta   90.00
_cell.angle_gamma   90.00
#
_symmetry.space_group_name_H-M   'P 1'
#
loop_
_entity.id
_entity.type
_entity.pdbx_description
1 polymer ?
#
loop_
_entity_poly.entity_id
_entity_poly.type
_entity_poly.pdbx_seq_one_letter_code
_entity_poly.pdbx_strand_id
1 'polypeptide(L)' 'ASEASKRAADNAVQIHGGYGFMEDYPVARYWRDVKVNEIGEGTSEVQRMLIARLLGA' A
#
# COMPACT_ATOMS: atom_id res chain seq x y z
N ALA A 1 -5.93 -6.56 -2.39
CA ALA A 1 -5.82 -6.09 -0.99
C ALA A 1 -4.77 -4.98 -0.86
N SER A 2 -3.52 -5.22 -1.28
CA SER A 2 -2.39 -4.28 -1.17
C SER A 2 -2.69 -2.86 -1.68
N GLU A 3 -3.17 -2.69 -2.92
CA GLU A 3 -3.48 -1.36 -3.46
C GLU A 3 -4.58 -0.60 -2.70
N ALA A 4 -5.59 -1.32 -2.19
CA ALA A 4 -6.68 -0.72 -1.43
C ALA A 4 -6.20 -0.22 -0.07
N SER A 5 -5.39 -1.03 0.63
CA SER A 5 -4.75 -0.65 1.88
C SER A 5 -3.84 0.56 1.69
N LYS A 6 -3.07 0.61 0.60
CA LYS A 6 -2.18 1.74 0.27
C LYS A 6 -2.98 3.03 0.09
N ARG A 7 -4.04 2.99 -0.72
CA ARG A 7 -4.93 4.17 -0.90
C ARG A 7 -5.54 4.63 0.41
N ALA A 8 -5.97 3.71 1.27
CA ALA A 8 -6.54 4.05 2.56
C ALA A 8 -5.50 4.72 3.48
N ALA A 9 -4.27 4.19 3.54
CA ALA A 9 -3.20 4.76 4.35
C ALA A 9 -2.76 6.15 3.84
N ASP A 10 -2.64 6.34 2.51
CA ASP A 10 -2.34 7.64 1.92
C ASP A 10 -3.40 8.68 2.27
N ASN A 11 -4.68 8.32 2.12
CA ASN A 11 -5.79 9.22 2.48
C ASN A 11 -5.77 9.57 3.97
N ALA A 12 -5.46 8.60 4.83
CA ALA A 12 -5.37 8.82 6.26
C ALA A 12 -4.25 9.81 6.61
N VAL A 13 -3.07 9.67 6.02
CA VAL A 13 -1.96 10.64 6.17
C VAL A 13 -2.38 12.02 5.67
N GLN A 14 -2.99 12.09 4.49
CA GLN A 14 -3.43 13.36 3.87
C GLN A 14 -4.46 14.12 4.73
N ILE A 15 -5.40 13.40 5.36
CA ILE A 15 -6.40 13.99 6.28
C ILE A 15 -5.73 14.59 7.52
N HIS A 16 -4.69 13.93 8.05
CA HIS A 16 -3.95 14.42 9.21
C HIS A 16 -2.95 15.54 8.86
N GLY A 17 -2.74 15.82 7.56
CA GLY A 17 -1.79 16.84 7.10
C GLY A 17 -0.37 16.57 7.59
N GLY A 18 0.35 17.61 8.02
CA GLY A 18 1.72 17.48 8.53
C GLY A 18 1.84 16.54 9.74
N TYR A 19 0.80 16.48 10.59
CA TYR A 19 0.77 15.55 11.72
C TYR A 19 0.71 14.09 11.29
N GLY A 20 0.17 13.81 10.10
CA GLY A 20 0.12 12.46 9.53
C GLY A 20 1.50 11.87 9.22
N PHE A 21 2.54 12.71 9.17
CA PHE A 21 3.94 12.31 8.99
C PHE A 21 4.75 12.26 10.29
N MET A 22 4.19 12.72 11.40
CA MET A 22 4.88 12.71 12.70
C MET A 22 4.75 11.33 13.34
N GLU A 23 5.83 10.81 13.92
CA GLU A 23 5.84 9.46 14.52
C GLU A 23 4.91 9.32 15.74
N ASP A 24 4.53 10.44 16.35
CA ASP A 24 3.56 10.50 17.45
C ASP A 24 2.15 10.06 17.02
N TYR A 25 1.86 10.09 15.71
CA TYR A 25 0.57 9.68 15.16
C TYR A 25 0.65 8.26 14.56
N PRO A 26 -0.21 7.32 15.00
CA PRO A 26 -0.18 5.93 14.52
C PRO A 26 -0.29 5.79 13.00
N VAL A 27 -0.90 6.77 12.33
CA VAL A 27 -1.09 6.76 10.86
C VAL A 27 0.23 6.74 10.10
N ALA A 28 1.29 7.36 10.62
CA ALA A 28 2.62 7.33 10.02
C ALA A 28 3.21 5.91 10.02
N ARG A 29 2.98 5.14 11.09
CA ARG A 29 3.38 3.72 11.17
C ARG A 29 2.59 2.89 10.17
N TYR A 30 1.26 3.03 10.14
CA TYR A 30 0.41 2.26 9.21
C TYR A 30 0.76 2.52 7.75
N TRP A 31 1.09 3.75 7.40
CA TRP A 31 1.56 4.09 6.05
C TRP A 31 2.85 3.37 5.68
N ARG A 32 3.83 3.32 6.60
CA ARG A 32 5.08 2.55 6.38
C ARG A 32 4.84 1.05 6.31
N ASP A 33 4.01 0.51 7.19
CA ASP A 33 3.71 -0.93 7.22
C ASP A 33 3.04 -1.37 5.92
N VAL A 34 2.07 -0.61 5.42
CA VAL A 34 1.36 -0.94 4.17
C VAL A 34 2.28 -0.89 2.96
N LYS A 35 3.36 -0.08 2.98
CA LYS A 35 4.34 -0.02 1.89
C LYS A 35 5.01 -1.37 1.62
N VAL A 36 5.22 -2.20 2.65
CA VAL A 36 5.85 -3.51 2.49
C VAL A 36 5.02 -4.42 1.58
N ASN A 37 3.69 -4.26 1.58
CA ASN A 37 2.77 -5.09 0.81
C ASN A 37 2.84 -4.84 -0.70
N GLU A 38 3.53 -3.80 -1.15
CA GLU A 38 3.78 -3.57 -2.59
C GLU A 38 4.95 -4.42 -3.10
N ILE A 39 5.75 -5.00 -2.21
CA ILE A 39 6.94 -5.79 -2.52
C ILE A 39 6.79 -7.22 -2.01
N GLY A 40 6.31 -7.36 -0.77
CA GLY A 40 6.02 -8.64 -0.13
C GLY A 40 5.01 -9.45 -0.92
N GLU A 41 5.15 -10.78 -0.88
CA GLU A 41 4.26 -11.74 -1.55
C GLU A 41 4.20 -11.62 -3.09
N GLY A 42 5.10 -10.84 -3.69
CA GLY A 42 5.17 -10.57 -5.12
C GLY A 42 4.58 -9.21 -5.46
N THR A 43 5.33 -8.41 -6.22
CA THR A 43 4.92 -7.04 -6.57
C THR A 43 3.60 -7.02 -7.35
N SER A 44 2.91 -5.88 -7.34
CA SER A 44 1.68 -5.69 -8.12
C SER A 44 1.86 -6.01 -9.61
N GLU A 45 3.05 -5.78 -10.17
CA GLU A 45 3.40 -6.15 -11.55
C GLU A 45 3.49 -7.66 -11.73
N VAL A 46 4.17 -8.36 -10.81
CA VAL A 46 4.29 -9.82 -10.84
C VAL A 46 2.92 -10.48 -10.71
N GLN A 47 2.08 -9.98 -9.81
CA GLN A 47 0.70 -10.44 -9.64
C GLN A 47 -0.12 -10.22 -10.92
N ARG A 48 -0.02 -9.04 -11.55
CA ARG A 48 -0.69 -8.76 -12.83
C ARG A 48 -0.19 -9.65 -13.96
N MET A 49 1.11 -9.91 -14.04
CA MET A 49 1.70 -10.83 -15.03
C MET A 49 1.20 -12.26 -14.83
N LEU A 50 1.12 -12.74 -13.59
CA LEU A 50 0.59 -14.07 -13.27
C LEU A 50 -0.88 -14.18 -13.70
N ILE A 51 -1.70 -13.16 -13.39
CA ILE A 51 -3.11 -13.11 -13.79
C ILE A 51 -3.23 -13.13 -15.32
N ALA A 52 -2.43 -12.33 -16.04
CA ALA A 52 -2.43 -12.34 -17.50
C ALA A 52 -2.13 -13.73 -18.08
N ARG A 53 -1.11 -14.41 -17.53
CA ARG A 53 -0.76 -15.78 -17.91
C ARG A 53 -1.88 -16.78 -17.62
N LEU A 54 -2.57 -16.65 -16.49
CA LEU A 54 -3.71 -17.51 -16.12
C LEU A 54 -4.93 -17.28 -17.02
N LEU A 55 -5.09 -16.07 -17.56
CA LEU A 55 -6.14 -15.72 -18.52
C LEU A 55 -5.81 -16.12 -19.96
N GLY A 56 -4.65 -16.75 -20.22
CA GLY A 56 -4.26 -17.26 -21.53
C GLY A 56 -3.73 -16.20 -22.50
N ALA A 57 -3.29 -15.04 -21.97
CA ALA A 57 -2.52 -14.06 -22.72
C ALA A 57 -1.04 -14.46 -22.86
#